data_AF-A0A961CI14-F1
#
_entry.id   AF-A0A961CI14-F1
#
_cell.length_a   1.000
_cell.length_b   1.000
_cell.length_c   1.000
_cell.angle_alpha   90.00
_cell.angle_beta   90.00
_cell.angle_gamma   90.00
#
_symmetry.space_group_name_H-M   'P 1'
#
loop_
_entity.id
_entity.type
_entity.pdbx_description
1 polymer ?
#
loop_
_entity_poly.entity_id
_entity_poly.type
_entity_poly.pdbx_seq_one_letter_code
_entity_poly.pdbx_strand_id
1 'polypeptide(L)'
;MSVGSEGRDRALWIEIALVVAFVTFVAWPFLSPNQYLTAYDTMTYSGPNLVVTTDQIRDGTVPVWNDDLFGGVPHLANPQVAALYPTRWLLAPLEPARAFDLTIAAHLYVLAAGTFVLLWRRLRLVAPARLVGTVALVGSGTIMARSVQFEQISVIAWIPWLLVATDWAIADRRWRPRALAATAGATAMLLLSGHPQQMYIGIAVVAGWCVGRALDATRPGPTDPGGAGPRAAAIARRAVRVGAGMGLGALVAAPQLVATALLVREAELGANQSLAQASTYGYVIKPSLLAPTFLGNPFAEDLNLTAMGSEAVAFVGVAVIVAALVGLAHGFGDRTRRATVAVLGIAAVGSTLLALGPRCTDAAGELTCSASGLGFRVARAVVPGFSQTRASGRWVLVATIALALLAAFGVDALARRAVTRRSLAVAGALLGALVVVAVVAGPTADGGVDGRTVVWWATGAVVAIGAFALGALAPRRLAPVVGAGVLAAVVLIELTAPASHSMARQHLTDEPFTAYTSPISERLAAEGGLVISVAGTRFDDWPYLGHALRPNANAIVGARSIDGYDGGPWVTKRWVAGVSSIAADGFDATLPVSWQLALPLDTQALARLGVGWAVVDL
;
A
#
# COMPACT_ATOMS: atom_id res chain seq x y z
N MET A 1 -28.53 -0.92 32.27
CA MET A 1 -27.69 -1.93 32.96
C MET A 1 -26.24 -1.52 32.79
N SER A 2 -25.62 -1.00 33.85
CA SER A 2 -24.19 -0.67 33.81
C SER A 2 -23.41 -1.97 33.82
N VAL A 3 -22.86 -2.36 32.68
CA VAL A 3 -21.87 -3.42 32.60
C VAL A 3 -20.70 -3.01 33.50
N GLY A 4 -20.41 -3.79 34.54
CA GLY A 4 -19.26 -3.57 35.44
C GLY A 4 -17.93 -3.56 34.68
N SER A 5 -16.85 -3.12 35.32
CA SER A 5 -15.50 -3.08 34.71
C SER A 5 -15.14 -4.41 34.04
N GLU A 6 -15.40 -5.53 34.72
CA GLU A 6 -15.15 -6.88 34.20
C GLU A 6 -15.91 -7.18 32.90
N GLY A 7 -17.16 -6.74 32.78
CA GLY A 7 -17.95 -6.99 31.57
C GLY A 7 -17.51 -6.11 30.39
N ARG A 8 -16.96 -4.91 30.67
CA ARG A 8 -16.36 -4.05 29.64
C ARG A 8 -15.04 -4.63 29.13
N ASP A 9 -14.24 -5.19 30.03
CA ASP A 9 -12.98 -5.84 29.67
C ASP A 9 -13.24 -7.11 28.84
N ARG A 10 -14.21 -7.94 29.23
CA ARG A 10 -14.63 -9.12 28.43
C ARG A 10 -15.08 -8.73 27.02
N ALA A 11 -15.90 -7.70 26.87
CA ALA A 11 -16.37 -7.25 25.56
C ALA A 11 -15.22 -6.76 24.66
N LEU A 12 -14.26 -6.03 25.23
CA LEU A 12 -13.07 -5.61 24.50
C LEU A 12 -12.22 -6.80 24.04
N TRP A 13 -12.01 -7.81 24.90
CA TRP A 13 -11.28 -9.01 24.53
C TRP A 13 -11.96 -9.81 23.42
N ILE A 14 -13.29 -9.90 23.43
CA ILE A 14 -14.06 -10.52 22.34
C ILE A 14 -13.81 -9.77 21.03
N GLU A 15 -13.87 -8.44 21.03
CA GLU A 15 -13.59 -7.65 19.81
C GLU A 15 -12.16 -7.83 19.31
N ILE A 16 -11.17 -7.83 20.21
CA ILE A 16 -9.77 -8.09 19.86
C ILE A 16 -9.65 -9.49 19.25
N ALA A 17 -10.28 -10.50 19.84
CA ALA A 17 -10.29 -11.87 19.31
C ALA A 17 -10.93 -11.95 17.93
N LEU A 18 -12.03 -11.22 17.67
CA LEU A 18 -12.66 -11.16 16.35
C LEU A 18 -11.75 -10.49 15.31
N VAL A 19 -11.09 -9.39 15.66
CA VAL A 19 -10.12 -8.74 14.77
C VAL A 19 -8.94 -9.67 14.50
N VAL A 20 -8.38 -10.32 15.53
CA VAL A 20 -7.27 -11.27 15.38
C VAL A 20 -7.70 -12.45 14.51
N ALA A 21 -8.89 -13.02 14.72
CA ALA A 21 -9.42 -14.11 13.90
C ALA A 21 -9.56 -13.69 12.42
N PHE A 22 -10.09 -12.50 12.16
CA PHE A 22 -10.20 -11.97 10.81
C PHE A 22 -8.82 -11.75 10.15
N VAL A 23 -7.88 -11.14 10.87
CA VAL A 23 -6.52 -10.92 10.36
C VAL A 23 -5.82 -12.26 10.11
N THR A 24 -6.02 -13.24 10.99
CA THR A 24 -5.48 -14.60 10.82
C THR A 24 -6.05 -15.25 9.55
N PHE A 25 -7.35 -15.09 9.28
CA PHE A 25 -7.96 -15.58 8.04
C PHE A 25 -7.34 -14.96 6.79
N VAL A 26 -7.11 -13.64 6.80
CA VAL A 26 -6.47 -12.92 5.67
C VAL A 26 -4.99 -13.32 5.55
N ALA A 27 -4.29 -13.47 6.67
CA ALA A 27 -2.87 -13.80 6.71
C ALA A 27 -2.58 -15.30 6.59
N TRP A 28 -3.61 -16.15 6.60
CA TRP A 28 -3.47 -17.61 6.57
C TRP A 28 -2.53 -18.13 5.48
N PRO A 29 -2.59 -17.63 4.22
CA PRO A 29 -1.66 -18.03 3.16
C PRO A 29 -0.17 -17.93 3.55
N PHE A 30 0.18 -16.93 4.35
CA PHE A 30 1.55 -16.65 4.78
C PHE A 30 1.93 -17.32 6.10
N LEU A 31 0.95 -17.84 6.83
CA LEU A 31 1.14 -18.52 8.10
C LEU A 31 1.28 -20.04 7.92
N SER A 32 0.72 -20.60 6.85
CA SER A 32 0.89 -22.01 6.47
C SER A 32 2.37 -22.37 6.31
N PRO A 33 2.89 -23.43 6.96
CA PRO A 33 4.32 -23.77 6.90
C PRO A 33 4.77 -24.40 5.57
N ASN A 34 3.85 -24.97 4.80
CA ASN A 34 4.14 -25.68 3.54
C ASN A 34 3.60 -24.93 2.31
N GLN A 35 3.39 -23.62 2.43
CA GLN A 35 2.94 -22.78 1.33
C GLN A 35 3.80 -21.53 1.32
N TYR A 36 4.27 -21.17 0.14
CA TYR A 36 5.15 -20.03 -0.08
C TYR A 36 4.56 -19.12 -1.13
N LEU A 37 4.61 -17.81 -0.90
CA LEU A 37 4.22 -16.84 -1.91
C LEU A 37 5.32 -16.69 -2.96
N THR A 38 5.06 -17.18 -4.17
CA THR A 38 5.96 -17.04 -5.31
C THR A 38 5.26 -16.30 -6.43
N ALA A 39 5.70 -15.07 -6.65
CA ALA A 39 5.29 -14.25 -7.77
C ALA A 39 6.53 -13.81 -8.56
N TYR A 40 6.31 -13.16 -9.69
CA TYR A 40 7.36 -12.63 -10.53
C TYR A 40 8.36 -11.74 -9.77
N ASP A 41 7.89 -10.74 -9.03
CA ASP A 41 8.77 -9.87 -8.24
C ASP A 41 9.45 -10.64 -7.09
N THR A 42 8.81 -11.68 -6.53
CA THR A 42 9.46 -12.59 -5.57
C THR A 42 10.69 -13.24 -6.20
N MET A 43 10.57 -13.78 -7.41
CA MET A 43 11.68 -14.46 -8.10
C MET A 43 12.79 -13.51 -8.57
N THR A 44 12.44 -12.28 -8.92
CA THR A 44 13.34 -11.44 -9.75
C THR A 44 13.65 -10.08 -9.14
N TYR A 45 13.21 -9.83 -7.91
CA TYR A 45 13.53 -8.60 -7.20
C TYR A 45 13.54 -8.80 -5.69
N SER A 46 12.36 -9.02 -5.12
CA SER A 46 12.09 -9.01 -3.68
C SER A 46 12.75 -10.17 -2.94
N GLY A 47 12.68 -11.39 -3.49
CA GLY A 47 13.29 -12.60 -2.92
C GLY A 47 14.81 -12.57 -2.97
N PRO A 48 15.46 -12.36 -4.14
CA PRO A 48 16.91 -12.28 -4.22
C PRO A 48 17.53 -11.21 -3.31
N ASN A 49 16.92 -10.03 -3.25
CA ASN A 49 17.37 -8.98 -2.33
C ASN A 49 17.19 -9.36 -0.86
N LEU A 50 16.17 -10.15 -0.53
CA LEU A 50 15.99 -10.68 0.82
C LEU A 50 17.08 -11.69 1.16
N VAL A 51 17.43 -12.61 0.26
CA VAL A 51 18.52 -13.58 0.44
C VAL A 51 19.82 -12.85 0.81
N VAL A 52 20.26 -11.92 -0.05
CA VAL A 52 21.46 -11.09 0.17
C VAL A 52 21.40 -10.35 1.51
N THR A 53 20.23 -9.82 1.88
CA THR A 53 20.04 -9.12 3.15
C THR A 53 20.17 -10.05 4.34
N THR A 54 19.51 -11.22 4.30
CA THR A 54 19.49 -12.16 5.41
C THR A 54 20.83 -12.85 5.60
N ASP A 55 21.56 -13.14 4.52
CA ASP A 55 22.87 -13.77 4.61
C ASP A 55 23.89 -12.84 5.28
N GLN A 56 23.96 -11.58 4.86
CA GLN A 56 24.79 -10.59 5.52
C GLN A 56 24.45 -10.40 7.00
N ILE A 57 23.15 -10.40 7.37
CA ILE A 57 22.72 -10.32 8.77
C ILE A 57 23.15 -11.56 9.57
N ARG A 58 23.01 -12.77 9.00
CA ARG A 58 23.44 -14.02 9.64
C ARG A 58 24.93 -14.07 9.86
N ASP A 59 25.70 -13.46 8.95
CA ASP A 59 27.15 -13.30 9.07
C ASP A 59 27.55 -12.20 10.08
N GLY A 60 26.58 -11.56 10.74
CA GLY A 60 26.82 -10.53 11.75
C GLY A 60 27.22 -9.18 11.15
N THR A 61 26.96 -8.97 9.87
CA THR A 61 27.29 -7.73 9.14
C THR A 61 26.03 -6.92 8.83
N VAL A 62 26.21 -5.60 8.70
CA VAL A 62 25.13 -4.73 8.19
C VAL A 62 25.05 -4.91 6.68
N PRO A 63 23.85 -5.12 6.09
CA PRO A 63 23.71 -5.29 4.65
C PRO A 63 24.02 -4.00 3.87
N VAL A 64 25.30 -3.77 3.55
CA VAL A 64 25.78 -2.52 2.96
C VAL A 64 26.03 -2.64 1.46
N TRP A 65 26.55 -3.78 1.01
CA TRP A 65 27.00 -4.00 -0.36
C TRP A 65 26.43 -5.31 -0.90
N ASN A 66 26.17 -5.37 -2.20
CA ASN A 66 25.65 -6.54 -2.90
C ASN A 66 26.56 -6.81 -4.10
N ASP A 67 27.31 -7.91 -4.04
CA ASP A 67 28.26 -8.33 -5.08
C ASP A 67 27.60 -9.16 -6.19
N ASP A 68 26.35 -9.56 -6.00
CA ASP A 68 25.65 -10.49 -6.87
C ASP A 68 24.94 -9.79 -8.03
N LEU A 69 24.58 -8.52 -7.87
CA LEU A 69 23.78 -7.77 -8.84
C LEU A 69 24.57 -6.61 -9.44
N PHE A 70 24.32 -6.31 -10.73
CA PHE A 70 24.88 -5.14 -11.44
C PHE A 70 26.43 -5.05 -11.41
N GLY A 71 27.12 -6.16 -11.15
CA GLY A 71 28.58 -6.20 -10.97
C GLY A 71 29.07 -5.62 -9.63
N GLY A 72 28.16 -5.34 -8.69
CA GLY A 72 28.43 -4.73 -7.39
C GLY A 72 27.66 -3.43 -7.17
N VAL A 73 26.76 -3.38 -6.19
CA VAL A 73 25.94 -2.19 -5.87
C VAL A 73 25.83 -1.90 -4.38
N PRO A 74 25.63 -0.61 -4.00
CA PRO A 74 25.38 -0.24 -2.61
C PRO A 74 23.99 -0.71 -2.18
N HIS A 75 23.95 -1.88 -1.54
CA HIS A 75 22.71 -2.55 -1.12
C HIS A 75 21.88 -1.69 -0.17
N LEU A 76 22.50 -1.14 0.88
CA LEU A 76 21.86 -0.26 1.86
C LEU A 76 21.20 0.97 1.23
N ALA A 77 21.74 1.44 0.10
CA ALA A 77 21.25 2.65 -0.54
C ALA A 77 19.95 2.43 -1.32
N ASN A 78 19.61 1.19 -1.71
CA ASN A 78 18.29 0.93 -2.26
C ASN A 78 17.28 0.86 -1.12
N PRO A 79 16.31 1.78 -1.04
CA PRO A 79 15.36 1.80 0.06
C PRO A 79 14.54 0.50 0.10
N GLN A 80 14.23 -0.13 -1.04
CA GLN A 80 13.32 -1.28 -1.11
C GLN A 80 13.86 -2.54 -0.44
N VAL A 81 15.18 -2.67 -0.29
CA VAL A 81 15.77 -3.80 0.45
C VAL A 81 15.48 -3.69 1.94
N ALA A 82 15.28 -2.45 2.43
CA ALA A 82 14.95 -2.14 3.82
C ALA A 82 16.01 -2.69 4.81
N ALA A 83 17.30 -2.54 4.50
CA ALA A 83 18.41 -3.17 5.22
C ALA A 83 18.44 -2.86 6.73
N LEU A 84 18.07 -1.63 7.14
CA LEU A 84 18.03 -1.23 8.55
C LEU A 84 16.64 -1.40 9.18
N TYR A 85 15.69 -2.01 8.48
CA TYR A 85 14.34 -2.19 8.99
C TYR A 85 14.27 -3.35 10.00
N PRO A 86 13.77 -3.16 11.24
CA PRO A 86 13.89 -4.15 12.30
C PRO A 86 13.33 -5.53 11.98
N THR A 87 12.25 -5.63 11.20
CA THR A 87 11.67 -6.94 10.85
C THR A 87 12.64 -7.81 10.04
N ARG A 88 13.56 -7.20 9.26
CA ARG A 88 14.63 -7.95 8.58
C ARG A 88 15.53 -8.66 9.56
N TRP A 89 15.97 -7.94 10.58
CA TRP A 89 16.86 -8.46 11.61
C TRP A 89 16.17 -9.52 12.49
N LEU A 90 14.89 -9.30 12.82
CA LEU A 90 14.12 -10.25 13.62
C LEU A 90 13.85 -11.58 12.90
N LEU A 91 13.67 -11.54 11.58
CA LEU A 91 13.33 -12.72 10.78
C LEU A 91 14.50 -13.31 10.00
N ALA A 92 15.67 -12.64 9.95
CA ALA A 92 16.87 -13.14 9.29
C ALA A 92 17.30 -14.56 9.70
N PRO A 93 17.13 -15.01 10.96
CA PRO A 93 17.45 -16.39 11.33
C PRO A 93 16.61 -17.48 10.63
N LEU A 94 15.45 -17.11 10.05
CA LEU A 94 14.59 -18.05 9.33
C LEU A 94 15.04 -18.18 7.88
N GLU A 95 14.68 -19.29 7.22
CA GLU A 95 14.86 -19.46 5.78
C GLU A 95 14.23 -18.27 5.00
N PRO A 96 14.88 -17.72 3.95
CA PRO A 96 14.45 -16.47 3.30
C PRO A 96 13.00 -16.46 2.79
N ALA A 97 12.53 -17.54 2.15
CA ALA A 97 11.13 -17.63 1.72
C ALA A 97 10.17 -17.60 2.91
N ARG A 98 10.52 -18.26 4.01
CA ARG A 98 9.71 -18.17 5.23
C ARG A 98 9.74 -16.80 5.89
N ALA A 99 10.91 -16.16 5.90
CA ALA A 99 11.06 -14.79 6.42
C ALA A 99 10.21 -13.80 5.61
N PHE A 100 10.12 -13.99 4.29
CA PHE A 100 9.27 -13.22 3.39
C PHE A 100 7.80 -13.30 3.79
N ASP A 101 7.25 -14.50 3.90
CA ASP A 101 5.83 -14.71 4.24
C ASP A 101 5.48 -14.18 5.63
N LEU A 102 6.32 -14.48 6.63
CA LEU A 102 6.09 -14.01 7.99
C LEU A 102 6.25 -12.49 8.12
N THR A 103 7.06 -11.86 7.26
CA THR A 103 7.09 -10.39 7.15
C THR A 103 5.71 -9.88 6.76
N ILE A 104 5.09 -10.43 5.70
CA ILE A 104 3.76 -10.00 5.26
C ILE A 104 2.72 -10.20 6.38
N ALA A 105 2.69 -11.40 6.97
CA ALA A 105 1.75 -11.72 8.05
C ALA A 105 1.89 -10.73 9.22
N ALA A 106 3.12 -10.49 9.70
CA ALA A 106 3.40 -9.56 10.80
C ALA A 106 2.87 -8.15 10.50
N HIS A 107 3.04 -7.66 9.27
CA HIS A 107 2.59 -6.31 8.91
C HIS A 107 1.08 -6.20 8.78
N LEU A 108 0.36 -7.27 8.42
CA LEU A 108 -1.11 -7.30 8.50
C LEU A 108 -1.59 -7.14 9.96
N TYR A 109 -0.92 -7.78 10.92
CA TYR A 109 -1.20 -7.58 12.34
C TYR A 109 -0.84 -6.17 12.82
N VAL A 110 0.30 -5.62 12.40
CA VAL A 110 0.70 -4.24 12.74
C VAL A 110 -0.33 -3.23 12.21
N LEU A 111 -0.77 -3.39 10.96
CA LEU A 111 -1.81 -2.58 10.33
C LEU A 111 -3.13 -2.64 11.12
N ALA A 112 -3.58 -3.86 11.43
CA ALA A 112 -4.83 -4.08 12.16
C ALA A 112 -4.77 -3.49 13.58
N ALA A 113 -3.67 -3.72 14.30
CA ALA A 113 -3.46 -3.21 15.64
C ALA A 113 -3.43 -1.67 15.66
N GLY A 114 -2.69 -1.04 14.74
CA GLY A 114 -2.62 0.42 14.65
C GLY A 114 -3.98 1.04 14.34
N THR A 115 -4.73 0.42 13.42
CA THR A 115 -6.09 0.86 13.07
C THR A 115 -7.05 0.71 14.24
N PHE A 116 -7.06 -0.45 14.89
CA PHE A 116 -7.90 -0.71 16.05
C PHE A 116 -7.59 0.26 17.20
N VAL A 117 -6.30 0.52 17.48
CA VAL A 117 -5.87 1.48 18.51
C VAL A 117 -6.28 2.92 18.15
N LEU A 118 -6.20 3.31 16.87
CA LEU A 118 -6.71 4.61 16.40
C LEU A 118 -8.20 4.75 16.69
N LEU A 119 -9.01 3.79 16.25
CA LEU A 119 -10.46 3.82 16.41
C LEU A 119 -10.86 3.76 17.90
N TRP A 120 -10.15 2.97 18.70
CA TRP A 120 -10.42 2.79 20.13
C TRP A 120 -9.94 3.94 20.99
N ARG A 121 -8.64 4.22 21.00
CA ARG A 121 -8.01 5.11 21.99
C ARG A 121 -8.07 6.57 21.58
N ARG A 122 -7.94 6.84 20.28
CA ARG A 122 -7.86 8.21 19.75
C ARG A 122 -9.24 8.75 19.38
N LEU A 123 -9.99 7.99 18.59
CA LEU A 123 -11.33 8.38 18.15
C LEU A 123 -12.46 7.98 19.13
N ARG A 124 -12.19 7.05 20.05
CA ARG A 124 -13.15 6.61 21.09
C ARG A 124 -14.48 6.12 20.51
N LEU A 125 -14.40 5.41 19.38
CA LEU A 125 -15.57 4.83 18.73
C LEU A 125 -16.06 3.60 19.50
N VAL A 126 -17.35 3.27 19.34
CA VAL A 126 -17.93 2.07 19.95
C VAL A 126 -17.49 0.77 19.25
N ALA A 127 -17.70 -0.34 19.94
CA ALA A 127 -17.41 -1.71 19.51
C ALA A 127 -17.62 -2.01 18.02
N PRO A 128 -18.85 -1.95 17.47
CA PRO A 128 -19.08 -2.32 16.07
C PRO A 128 -18.36 -1.39 15.09
N ALA A 129 -18.16 -0.11 15.44
CA ALA A 129 -17.45 0.84 14.60
C ALA A 129 -15.94 0.54 14.53
N ARG A 130 -15.34 0.12 15.66
CA ARG A 130 -13.95 -0.32 15.71
C ARG A 130 -13.72 -1.57 14.88
N LEU A 131 -14.61 -2.56 15.02
CA LEU A 131 -14.55 -3.79 14.25
C LEU A 131 -14.68 -3.51 12.75
N VAL A 132 -15.76 -2.82 12.34
CA VAL A 132 -16.02 -2.51 10.92
C VAL A 132 -14.89 -1.69 10.32
N GLY A 133 -14.41 -0.63 10.98
CA GLY A 133 -13.32 0.19 10.44
C GLY A 133 -12.01 -0.56 10.28
N THR A 134 -11.70 -1.47 11.22
CA THR A 134 -10.47 -2.29 11.15
C THR A 134 -10.57 -3.34 10.05
N VAL A 135 -11.69 -4.07 10.00
CA VAL A 135 -11.98 -5.09 8.98
C VAL A 135 -12.03 -4.46 7.58
N ALA A 136 -12.67 -3.29 7.44
CA ALA A 136 -12.77 -2.57 6.18
C ALA A 136 -11.41 -2.18 5.60
N LEU A 137 -10.45 -1.79 6.45
CA LEU A 137 -9.11 -1.46 5.97
C LEU A 137 -8.31 -2.73 5.66
N VAL A 138 -8.19 -3.65 6.62
CA VAL A 138 -7.36 -4.87 6.49
C VAL A 138 -7.86 -5.78 5.38
N GLY A 139 -9.18 -5.93 5.24
CA GLY A 139 -9.82 -6.78 4.23
C GLY A 139 -10.01 -6.12 2.88
N SER A 140 -9.60 -4.86 2.70
CA SER A 140 -9.74 -4.18 1.40
C SER A 140 -8.86 -4.81 0.33
N GLY A 141 -9.31 -4.78 -0.92
CA GLY A 141 -8.52 -5.24 -2.06
C GLY A 141 -7.19 -4.51 -2.21
N THR A 142 -7.11 -3.23 -1.79
CA THR A 142 -5.81 -2.55 -1.72
C THR A 142 -4.84 -3.31 -0.83
N ILE A 143 -5.20 -3.61 0.42
CA ILE A 143 -4.28 -4.30 1.33
C ILE A 143 -3.94 -5.69 0.81
N MET A 144 -4.91 -6.38 0.21
CA MET A 144 -4.72 -7.72 -0.34
C MET A 144 -3.86 -7.76 -1.62
N ALA A 145 -3.94 -6.75 -2.47
CA ALA A 145 -3.05 -6.62 -3.63
C ALA A 145 -1.64 -6.17 -3.22
N ARG A 146 -1.50 -5.48 -2.08
CA ARG A 146 -0.20 -5.04 -1.54
C ARG A 146 0.47 -6.06 -0.66
N SER A 147 -0.26 -7.03 -0.11
CA SER A 147 0.35 -8.09 0.69
C SER A 147 1.29 -8.96 -0.14
N VAL A 148 1.07 -9.10 -1.46
CA VAL A 148 2.01 -9.81 -2.36
C VAL A 148 3.27 -9.01 -2.70
N GLN A 149 3.29 -7.71 -2.41
CA GLN A 149 4.43 -6.80 -2.60
C GLN A 149 4.88 -6.33 -1.21
N PHE A 150 5.63 -7.16 -0.49
CA PHE A 150 5.80 -6.94 0.95
C PHE A 150 6.51 -5.62 1.28
N GLU A 151 7.29 -5.03 0.36
CA GLU A 151 7.92 -3.71 0.55
C GLU A 151 6.85 -2.62 0.71
N GLN A 152 5.71 -2.78 0.03
CA GLN A 152 4.59 -1.85 0.13
C GLN A 152 3.80 -2.07 1.41
N ILE A 153 3.42 -3.31 1.74
CA ILE A 153 2.65 -3.57 2.97
C ILE A 153 3.42 -3.17 4.23
N SER A 154 4.75 -3.31 4.20
CA SER A 154 5.62 -2.91 5.33
C SER A 154 5.50 -1.43 5.64
N VAL A 155 5.46 -0.56 4.62
CA VAL A 155 5.22 0.89 4.80
C VAL A 155 3.79 1.16 5.25
N ILE A 156 2.81 0.55 4.58
CA ILE A 156 1.38 0.82 4.79
C ILE A 156 0.96 0.49 6.22
N ALA A 157 1.50 -0.58 6.80
CA ALA A 157 1.21 -1.02 8.16
C ALA A 157 1.52 0.04 9.24
N TRP A 158 2.48 0.93 9.00
CA TRP A 158 2.84 2.00 9.95
C TRP A 158 1.99 3.26 9.83
N ILE A 159 1.19 3.42 8.76
CA ILE A 159 0.35 4.61 8.58
C ILE A 159 -0.61 4.79 9.76
N PRO A 160 -1.41 3.79 10.20
CA PRO A 160 -2.30 3.97 11.34
C PRO A 160 -1.58 4.29 12.65
N TRP A 161 -0.40 3.72 12.88
CA TRP A 161 0.42 4.03 14.06
C TRP A 161 0.92 5.47 14.06
N LEU A 162 1.30 5.98 12.88
CA LEU A 162 1.68 7.38 12.74
C LEU A 162 0.47 8.32 12.92
N LEU A 163 -0.73 7.93 12.47
CA LEU A 163 -1.99 8.65 12.78
C LEU A 163 -2.28 8.66 14.30
N VAL A 164 -2.05 7.54 14.99
CA VAL A 164 -2.20 7.44 16.46
C VAL A 164 -1.23 8.38 17.16
N ALA A 165 0.05 8.32 16.78
CA ALA A 165 1.11 9.10 17.42
C ALA A 165 0.95 10.61 17.17
N THR A 166 0.62 11.00 15.94
CA THR A 166 0.38 12.42 15.60
C THR A 166 -0.90 12.96 16.23
N ASP A 167 -1.99 12.18 16.28
CA ASP A 167 -3.19 12.58 17.01
C ASP A 167 -2.88 12.76 18.51
N TRP A 168 -2.01 11.93 19.08
CA TRP A 168 -1.54 12.11 20.44
C TRP A 168 -0.77 13.42 20.63
N ALA A 169 0.20 13.71 19.77
CA ALA A 169 0.95 14.96 19.81
C ALA A 169 0.08 16.22 19.63
N ILE A 170 -0.98 16.12 18.82
CA ILE A 170 -1.94 17.22 18.56
C ILE A 170 -2.88 17.46 19.75
N ALA A 171 -3.37 16.38 20.37
CA ALA A 171 -4.36 16.45 21.44
C ALA A 171 -3.78 17.01 22.75
N ASP A 172 -2.50 16.75 23.02
CA ASP A 172 -1.86 17.23 24.25
C ASP A 172 -1.60 18.74 24.21
N ARG A 173 -1.75 19.43 25.35
CA ARG A 173 -1.45 20.87 25.44
C ARG A 173 0.02 21.15 25.77
N ARG A 174 0.77 20.15 26.24
CA ARG A 174 2.19 20.24 26.64
C ARG A 174 3.05 19.30 25.79
N TRP A 175 4.34 19.58 25.72
CA TRP A 175 5.33 18.67 25.15
C TRP A 175 5.42 17.42 26.02
N ARG A 176 5.18 16.24 25.44
CA ARG A 176 5.32 14.96 26.14
C ARG A 176 6.37 14.10 25.42
N PRO A 177 7.43 13.67 26.12
CA PRO A 177 8.46 12.83 25.52
C PRO A 177 7.90 11.54 24.91
N ARG A 178 6.86 10.95 25.52
CA ARG A 178 6.24 9.72 25.00
C ARG A 178 5.52 9.93 23.66
N ALA A 179 4.84 11.06 23.47
CA ALA A 179 4.20 11.38 22.19
C ALA A 179 5.26 11.67 21.11
N LEU A 180 6.32 12.39 21.48
CA LEU A 180 7.47 12.62 20.60
C LEU A 180 8.13 11.31 20.16
N ALA A 181 8.42 10.41 21.11
CA ALA A 181 9.02 9.11 20.85
C ALA A 181 8.11 8.22 20.00
N ALA A 182 6.79 8.22 20.24
CA ALA A 182 5.85 7.48 19.42
C ALA A 182 5.81 8.00 17.98
N THR A 183 5.82 9.33 17.78
CA THR A 183 5.85 9.93 16.43
C THR A 183 7.17 9.64 15.74
N ALA A 184 8.30 9.74 16.45
CA ALA A 184 9.62 9.44 15.94
C ALA A 184 9.76 7.97 15.55
N GLY A 185 9.34 7.04 16.41
CA GLY A 185 9.37 5.61 16.15
C GLY A 185 8.51 5.23 14.94
N ALA A 186 7.25 5.66 14.89
CA ALA A 186 6.37 5.36 13.76
C ALA A 186 6.87 5.97 12.44
N THR A 187 7.48 7.17 12.50
CA THR A 187 8.09 7.81 11.32
C THR A 187 9.33 7.05 10.87
N ALA A 188 10.22 6.67 11.79
CA ALA A 188 11.42 5.88 11.47
C ALA A 188 11.05 4.54 10.84
N MET A 189 10.07 3.82 11.38
CA MET A 189 9.62 2.55 10.81
C MET A 189 9.01 2.70 9.42
N LEU A 190 8.19 3.73 9.22
CA LEU A 190 7.63 4.07 7.91
C LEU A 190 8.75 4.37 6.89
N LEU A 191 9.79 5.12 7.28
CA LEU A 191 10.90 5.49 6.39
C LEU A 191 11.90 4.35 6.14
N LEU A 192 12.12 3.47 7.12
CA LEU A 192 13.06 2.34 6.97
C LEU A 192 12.47 1.18 6.17
N SER A 193 11.14 1.02 6.17
CA SER A 193 10.43 -0.08 5.48
C SER A 193 10.51 -0.08 3.94
N GLY A 194 10.98 1.01 3.34
CA GLY A 194 11.71 0.91 2.07
C GLY A 194 10.98 1.20 0.75
N HIS A 195 9.70 1.50 0.71
CA HIS A 195 9.02 1.85 -0.55
C HIS A 195 8.70 3.36 -0.71
N PRO A 196 9.51 4.17 -1.43
CA PRO A 196 9.45 5.64 -1.42
C PRO A 196 8.08 6.23 -1.76
N GLN A 197 7.40 5.69 -2.78
CA GLN A 197 6.09 6.19 -3.17
C GLN A 197 5.02 5.92 -2.11
N GLN A 198 5.09 4.79 -1.41
CA GLN A 198 4.14 4.48 -0.33
C GLN A 198 4.43 5.33 0.90
N MET A 199 5.71 5.66 1.15
CA MET A 199 6.07 6.61 2.22
C MET A 199 5.46 7.99 1.93
N TYR A 200 5.59 8.46 0.69
CA TYR A 200 5.02 9.73 0.25
C TYR A 200 3.49 9.76 0.42
N ILE A 201 2.80 8.71 -0.02
CA ILE A 201 1.35 8.56 0.16
C ILE A 201 0.99 8.53 1.65
N GLY A 202 1.71 7.77 2.47
CA GLY A 202 1.49 7.70 3.92
C GLY A 202 1.68 9.06 4.62
N ILE A 203 2.71 9.81 4.26
CA ILE A 203 2.94 11.17 4.76
C ILE A 203 1.80 12.10 4.34
N ALA A 204 1.29 12.00 3.11
CA ALA A 204 0.15 12.80 2.65
C ALA A 204 -1.13 12.50 3.47
N VAL A 205 -1.40 11.23 3.77
CA VAL A 205 -2.52 10.81 4.65
C VAL A 205 -2.37 11.42 6.04
N VAL A 206 -1.18 11.31 6.63
CA VAL A 206 -0.88 11.85 7.97
C VAL A 206 -0.96 13.37 8.00
N ALA A 207 -0.50 14.05 6.95
CA ALA A 207 -0.59 15.50 6.85
C ALA A 207 -2.06 15.97 6.80
N GLY A 208 -2.88 15.36 5.95
CA GLY A 208 -4.31 15.64 5.90
C GLY A 208 -5.01 15.39 7.24
N TRP A 209 -4.72 14.25 7.86
CA TRP A 209 -5.19 13.94 9.21
C TRP A 209 -4.81 15.02 10.22
N CYS A 210 -3.53 15.40 10.28
CA CYS A 210 -3.05 16.43 11.20
C CYS A 210 -3.78 17.77 11.00
N VAL A 211 -4.03 18.17 9.74
CA VAL A 211 -4.81 19.38 9.42
C VAL A 211 -6.23 19.26 9.97
N GLY A 212 -6.95 18.18 9.67
CA GLY A 212 -8.31 17.95 10.15
C GLY A 212 -8.41 17.99 11.67
N ARG A 213 -7.51 17.26 12.35
CA ARG A 213 -7.46 17.18 13.83
C ARG A 213 -7.07 18.50 14.48
N ALA A 214 -6.10 19.22 13.91
CA ALA A 214 -5.70 20.52 14.43
C ALA A 214 -6.82 21.56 14.31
N LEU A 215 -7.53 21.60 13.18
CA LEU A 215 -8.66 22.49 12.96
C LEU A 215 -9.82 22.19 13.92
N ASP A 216 -10.18 20.91 14.08
CA ASP A 216 -11.21 20.49 15.03
C ASP A 216 -10.85 20.89 16.47
N ALA A 217 -9.60 20.68 16.87
CA ALA A 217 -9.13 20.98 18.22
C ALA A 217 -8.90 22.48 18.49
N THR A 218 -9.08 23.38 17.51
CA THR A 218 -9.05 24.85 17.73
C THR A 218 -10.44 25.49 17.83
N ARG A 219 -11.51 24.72 17.65
CA ARG A 219 -12.86 25.24 17.81
C ARG A 219 -13.18 25.47 19.29
N PRO A 220 -13.76 26.63 19.67
CA PRO A 220 -14.14 26.88 21.06
C PRO A 220 -15.12 25.81 21.53
N GLY A 221 -14.83 25.20 22.69
CA GLY A 221 -15.80 24.36 23.38
C GLY A 221 -16.89 25.21 24.02
N PRO A 222 -18.05 24.63 24.39
CA PRO A 222 -19.13 25.34 25.06
C PRO A 222 -18.72 26.00 26.40
N THR A 223 -17.64 25.52 27.01
CA THR A 223 -17.22 25.86 28.39
C THR A 223 -15.96 26.72 28.47
N ASP A 224 -15.35 27.14 27.36
CA ASP A 224 -14.18 28.02 27.38
C ASP A 224 -14.28 29.10 26.28
N PRO A 225 -15.09 30.16 26.52
CA PRO A 225 -15.21 31.30 25.60
C PRO A 225 -13.99 32.24 25.63
N GLY A 226 -13.09 32.11 26.63
CA GLY A 226 -12.11 33.13 27.00
C GLY A 226 -10.63 32.76 26.84
N GLY A 227 -10.27 31.48 26.64
CA GLY A 227 -8.86 31.03 26.60
C GLY A 227 -8.08 31.27 25.30
N ALA A 228 -8.48 32.22 24.45
CA ALA A 228 -7.98 32.33 23.08
C ALA A 228 -6.67 33.13 22.97
N GLY A 229 -5.54 32.45 23.14
CA GLY A 229 -4.37 32.83 22.33
C GLY A 229 -4.70 32.73 20.82
N PRO A 230 -3.92 33.34 19.92
CA PRO A 230 -4.22 33.32 18.50
C PRO A 230 -4.38 31.87 18.00
N ARG A 231 -5.47 31.55 17.28
CA ARG A 231 -5.68 30.20 16.71
C ARG A 231 -4.46 29.73 15.91
N ALA A 232 -3.83 30.65 15.18
CA ALA A 232 -2.58 30.44 14.47
C ALA A 232 -1.45 29.94 15.39
N ALA A 233 -1.27 30.53 16.57
CA ALA A 233 -0.24 30.12 17.52
C ALA A 233 -0.51 28.72 18.11
N ALA A 234 -1.78 28.34 18.31
CA ALA A 234 -2.12 26.99 18.75
C ALA A 234 -1.84 25.93 17.67
N ILE A 235 -2.17 26.24 16.40
CA ILE A 235 -1.87 25.38 15.25
C ILE A 235 -0.35 25.27 15.07
N ALA A 236 0.38 26.37 15.11
CA ALA A 236 1.84 26.40 15.00
C ALA A 236 2.51 25.52 16.07
N ARG A 237 2.10 25.63 17.35
CA ARG A 237 2.65 24.77 18.42
C ARG A 237 2.39 23.28 18.19
N ARG A 238 1.23 22.91 17.64
CA ARG A 238 0.92 21.51 17.29
C ARG A 238 1.78 21.04 16.12
N ALA A 239 1.92 21.87 15.08
CA ALA A 239 2.76 21.59 13.93
C ALA A 239 4.22 21.39 14.33
N VAL A 240 4.76 22.24 15.23
CA VAL A 240 6.13 22.10 15.74
C VAL A 240 6.34 20.78 16.50
N ARG A 241 5.36 20.30 17.28
CA ARG A 241 5.47 19.02 17.99
C ARG A 241 5.45 17.82 17.07
N VAL A 242 4.53 17.81 16.11
CA VAL A 242 4.46 16.78 15.08
C VAL A 242 5.74 16.79 14.26
N GLY A 243 6.16 17.96 13.79
CA GLY A 243 7.39 18.16 13.03
C GLY A 243 8.64 17.75 13.78
N ALA A 244 8.76 18.04 15.09
CA ALA A 244 9.88 17.59 15.90
C ALA A 244 9.92 16.06 16.02
N GLY A 245 8.78 15.40 16.20
CA GLY A 245 8.70 13.93 16.24
C GLY A 245 9.07 13.30 14.91
N MET A 246 8.50 13.79 13.81
CA MET A 246 8.81 13.30 12.46
C MET A 246 10.27 13.58 12.09
N GLY A 247 10.80 14.75 12.43
CA GLY A 247 12.20 15.11 12.23
C GLY A 247 13.14 14.20 13.00
N LEU A 248 12.84 13.88 14.26
CA LEU A 248 13.61 12.89 15.03
C LEU A 248 13.53 11.48 14.40
N GLY A 249 12.36 11.07 13.92
CA GLY A 249 12.22 9.80 13.20
C GLY A 249 13.05 9.75 11.91
N ALA A 250 13.09 10.85 11.15
CA ALA A 250 13.93 10.97 9.96
C ALA A 250 15.43 10.94 10.32
N LEU A 251 15.83 11.52 11.45
CA LEU A 251 17.20 11.41 11.96
C LEU A 251 17.57 9.97 12.33
N VAL A 252 16.64 9.21 12.93
CA VAL A 252 16.85 7.77 13.20
C VAL A 252 17.01 6.98 11.90
N ALA A 253 16.23 7.32 10.87
CA ALA A 253 16.33 6.69 9.54
C ALA A 253 17.47 7.25 8.66
N ALA A 254 18.21 8.27 9.12
CA ALA A 254 19.16 9.01 8.32
C ALA A 254 20.27 8.17 7.66
N PRO A 255 20.86 7.14 8.32
CA PRO A 255 21.90 6.33 7.67
C PRO A 255 21.46 5.70 6.35
N GLN A 256 20.23 5.18 6.28
CA GLN A 256 19.66 4.64 5.04
C GLN A 256 19.25 5.76 4.08
N LEU A 257 18.56 6.80 4.57
CA LEU A 257 18.05 7.88 3.71
C LEU A 257 19.16 8.68 3.03
N VAL A 258 20.29 8.91 3.72
CA VAL A 258 21.45 9.58 3.14
C VAL A 258 22.09 8.71 2.06
N ALA A 259 22.26 7.41 2.32
CA ALA A 259 22.77 6.47 1.32
C ALA A 259 21.88 6.45 0.07
N THR A 260 20.56 6.36 0.24
CA THR A 260 19.60 6.46 -0.85
C THR A 260 19.69 7.79 -1.61
N ALA A 261 19.78 8.91 -0.90
CA ALA A 261 19.87 10.23 -1.52
C ALA A 261 21.16 10.40 -2.35
N LEU A 262 22.27 9.77 -1.95
CA LEU A 262 23.51 9.75 -2.72
C LEU A 262 23.35 8.90 -3.99
N LEU A 263 22.81 7.69 -3.86
CA LEU A 263 22.60 6.79 -5.00
C LEU A 263 21.64 7.38 -6.05
N VAL A 264 20.53 7.99 -5.61
CA VAL A 264 19.56 8.64 -6.52
C VAL A 264 20.20 9.77 -7.35
N ARG A 265 21.26 10.42 -6.89
CA ARG A 265 21.98 11.45 -7.67
C ARG A 265 22.79 10.84 -8.83
N GLU A 266 23.20 9.58 -8.68
CA GLU A 266 23.97 8.83 -9.66
C GLU A 266 23.11 8.00 -10.60
N ALA A 267 21.83 7.82 -10.28
CA ALA A 267 20.86 7.10 -11.12
C ALA A 267 20.80 7.68 -12.54
N GLU A 268 20.78 6.80 -13.54
CA GLU A 268 20.60 7.13 -14.97
C GLU A 268 19.18 7.62 -15.21
N LEU A 269 18.20 6.85 -14.70
CA LEU A 269 16.81 7.22 -14.73
C LEU A 269 16.62 8.42 -13.80
N GLY A 270 16.57 9.61 -14.40
CA GLY A 270 16.40 10.86 -13.68
C GLY A 270 15.15 10.85 -12.79
N ALA A 271 15.15 11.70 -11.75
CA ALA A 271 14.07 11.73 -10.77
C ALA A 271 12.68 11.98 -11.37
N ASN A 272 12.56 12.57 -12.56
CA ASN A 272 11.29 12.91 -13.19
C ASN A 272 11.02 12.08 -14.45
N GLN A 273 9.91 11.35 -14.46
CA GLN A 273 9.44 10.63 -15.65
C GLN A 273 8.75 11.55 -16.68
N SER A 274 8.58 11.09 -17.91
CA SER A 274 7.73 11.78 -18.88
C SER A 274 6.23 11.54 -18.58
N LEU A 275 5.34 12.40 -19.08
CA LEU A 275 3.89 12.19 -18.95
C LEU A 275 3.41 10.96 -19.73
N ALA A 276 4.08 10.62 -20.83
CA ALA A 276 3.81 9.40 -21.60
C ALA A 276 4.15 8.14 -20.78
N GLN A 277 5.34 8.09 -20.17
CA GLN A 277 5.75 6.99 -19.27
C GLN A 277 4.83 6.85 -18.05
N ALA A 278 4.36 7.98 -17.49
CA ALA A 278 3.41 7.97 -16.39
C ALA A 278 1.98 7.54 -16.82
N SER A 279 1.70 7.47 -18.13
CA SER A 279 0.40 7.06 -18.70
C SER A 279 0.37 5.59 -19.16
N THR A 280 1.48 4.85 -19.04
CA THR A 280 1.57 3.44 -19.47
C THR A 280 0.51 2.56 -18.81
N TYR A 281 0.03 1.56 -19.55
CA TYR A 281 -0.99 0.58 -19.13
C TYR A 281 -0.57 -0.15 -17.83
N GLY A 282 -1.50 -0.43 -16.92
CA GLY A 282 -1.19 -1.04 -15.60
C GLY A 282 -1.12 -0.04 -14.43
N TYR A 283 -0.96 1.25 -14.75
CA TYR A 283 -0.63 2.28 -13.76
C TYR A 283 -1.72 3.32 -13.56
N VAL A 284 -2.81 3.27 -14.31
CA VAL A 284 -3.92 4.24 -14.29
C VAL A 284 -5.26 3.54 -14.21
N ILE A 285 -6.23 4.15 -13.51
CA ILE A 285 -7.61 3.64 -13.48
C ILE A 285 -8.40 4.18 -14.65
N LYS A 286 -9.18 3.30 -15.30
CA LYS A 286 -10.21 3.72 -16.25
C LYS A 286 -11.46 4.23 -15.52
N PRO A 287 -12.05 5.39 -15.90
CA PRO A 287 -13.33 5.86 -15.38
C PRO A 287 -14.42 4.80 -15.44
N SER A 288 -14.47 4.02 -16.52
CA SER A 288 -15.39 2.90 -16.69
C SER A 288 -15.20 1.76 -15.68
N LEU A 289 -14.03 1.68 -15.06
CA LEU A 289 -13.69 0.68 -14.05
C LEU A 289 -13.71 1.22 -12.62
N LEU A 290 -14.11 2.48 -12.39
CA LEU A 290 -14.19 3.03 -11.03
C LEU A 290 -15.12 2.22 -10.13
N ALA A 291 -16.30 1.83 -10.63
CA ALA A 291 -17.25 1.02 -9.87
C ALA A 291 -16.66 -0.35 -9.50
N PRO A 292 -16.20 -1.21 -10.44
CA PRO A 292 -15.58 -2.48 -10.07
C PRO A 292 -14.29 -2.31 -9.24
N THR A 293 -13.53 -1.24 -9.44
CA THR A 293 -12.32 -0.96 -8.63
C THR A 293 -12.67 -0.80 -7.15
N PHE A 294 -13.73 -0.06 -6.78
CA PHE A 294 -14.07 0.20 -5.38
C PHE A 294 -15.10 -0.76 -4.79
N LEU A 295 -16.09 -1.18 -5.58
CA LEU A 295 -17.15 -2.10 -5.15
C LEU A 295 -16.73 -3.57 -5.23
N GLY A 296 -15.69 -3.85 -6.03
CA GLY A 296 -15.12 -5.19 -6.25
C GLY A 296 -15.98 -6.10 -7.09
N ASN A 297 -15.37 -7.19 -7.55
CA ASN A 297 -16.08 -8.25 -8.23
C ASN A 297 -15.73 -9.59 -7.56
N PRO A 298 -16.62 -10.16 -6.71
CA PRO A 298 -16.36 -11.45 -6.05
C PRO A 298 -16.37 -12.65 -7.00
N PHE A 299 -16.78 -12.45 -8.26
CA PHE A 299 -16.86 -13.48 -9.29
C PHE A 299 -15.76 -13.34 -10.35
N ALA A 300 -14.87 -12.36 -10.22
CA ALA A 300 -13.72 -12.22 -11.11
C ALA A 300 -12.67 -13.28 -10.78
N GLU A 301 -12.23 -14.01 -11.81
CA GLU A 301 -11.14 -14.99 -11.69
C GLU A 301 -9.79 -14.30 -11.47
N ASP A 302 -9.60 -13.09 -12.01
CA ASP A 302 -8.42 -12.25 -11.76
C ASP A 302 -8.85 -10.84 -11.32
N LEU A 303 -8.48 -10.47 -10.10
CA LEU A 303 -8.75 -9.16 -9.53
C LEU A 303 -8.01 -8.03 -10.25
N ASN A 304 -6.89 -8.31 -10.93
CA ASN A 304 -6.18 -7.31 -11.73
C ASN A 304 -7.06 -6.77 -12.87
N LEU A 305 -7.88 -7.63 -13.47
CA LEU A 305 -8.79 -7.25 -14.55
C LEU A 305 -9.88 -6.27 -14.09
N THR A 306 -10.19 -6.26 -12.80
CA THR A 306 -11.21 -5.35 -12.22
C THR A 306 -10.73 -3.90 -12.09
N ALA A 307 -9.41 -3.66 -12.11
CA ALA A 307 -8.80 -2.35 -11.89
C ALA A 307 -7.66 -2.00 -12.89
N MET A 308 -7.45 -2.81 -13.93
CA MET A 308 -6.35 -2.69 -14.91
C MET A 308 -4.95 -2.98 -14.35
N GLY A 309 -4.86 -3.69 -13.23
CA GLY A 309 -3.59 -4.08 -12.59
C GLY A 309 -3.68 -4.06 -11.06
N SER A 310 -2.80 -4.82 -10.42
CA SER A 310 -2.69 -4.94 -8.96
C SER A 310 -2.50 -3.59 -8.27
N GLU A 311 -1.88 -2.66 -9.00
CA GLU A 311 -1.57 -1.31 -8.54
C GLU A 311 -2.80 -0.44 -8.25
N ALA A 312 -3.93 -0.76 -8.88
CA ALA A 312 -5.15 0.05 -8.86
C ALA A 312 -6.29 -0.61 -8.07
N VAL A 313 -6.14 -1.85 -7.62
CA VAL A 313 -7.18 -2.58 -6.89
C VAL A 313 -7.49 -1.88 -5.57
N ALA A 314 -8.74 -1.44 -5.37
CA ALA A 314 -9.19 -0.78 -4.16
C ALA A 314 -10.04 -1.70 -3.28
N PHE A 315 -11.12 -2.21 -3.87
CA PHE A 315 -12.18 -3.03 -3.32
C PHE A 315 -12.43 -2.84 -1.82
N VAL A 316 -13.36 -1.95 -1.47
CA VAL A 316 -13.81 -1.69 -0.10
C VAL A 316 -15.18 -2.28 0.20
N GLY A 317 -15.97 -2.64 -0.83
CA GLY A 317 -17.33 -3.16 -0.68
C GLY A 317 -18.40 -2.06 -0.60
N VAL A 318 -19.63 -2.44 -0.94
CA VAL A 318 -20.78 -1.53 -1.02
C VAL A 318 -21.19 -1.07 0.37
N ALA A 319 -21.20 -1.96 1.36
CA ALA A 319 -21.59 -1.65 2.72
C ALA A 319 -20.65 -0.62 3.37
N VAL A 320 -19.34 -0.70 3.07
CA VAL A 320 -18.34 0.28 3.53
C VAL A 320 -18.60 1.64 2.90
N ILE A 321 -18.90 1.71 1.60
CA ILE A 321 -19.22 2.99 0.94
C ILE A 321 -20.50 3.61 1.52
N VAL A 322 -21.57 2.82 1.68
CA VAL A 322 -22.82 3.32 2.30
C VAL A 322 -22.55 3.85 3.70
N ALA A 323 -21.81 3.11 4.52
CA ALA A 323 -21.44 3.55 5.86
C ALA A 323 -20.55 4.81 5.83
N ALA A 324 -19.62 4.91 4.88
CA ALA A 324 -18.75 6.07 4.71
C ALA A 324 -19.53 7.33 4.32
N LEU A 325 -20.52 7.21 3.44
CA LEU A 325 -21.40 8.33 3.06
C LEU A 325 -22.25 8.81 4.24
N VAL A 326 -22.78 7.88 5.05
CA VAL A 326 -23.51 8.24 6.28
C VAL A 326 -22.57 8.91 7.29
N GLY A 327 -21.34 8.38 7.47
CA GLY A 327 -20.32 8.97 8.34
C GLY A 327 -19.91 10.38 7.89
N LEU A 328 -19.75 10.59 6.58
CA LEU A 328 -19.48 11.89 5.98
C LEU A 328 -20.62 12.87 6.24
N ALA A 329 -21.86 12.48 5.91
CA ALA A 329 -23.05 13.31 6.08
C ALA A 329 -23.33 13.67 7.55
N HIS A 330 -23.16 12.71 8.46
CA HIS A 330 -23.31 12.95 9.90
C HIS A 330 -22.18 13.84 10.43
N GLY A 331 -20.94 13.54 10.07
CA GLY A 331 -19.76 14.26 10.56
C GLY A 331 -19.70 15.73 10.15
N PHE A 332 -20.31 16.12 9.02
CA PHE A 332 -20.48 17.54 8.68
C PHE A 332 -21.38 18.30 9.66
N GLY A 333 -22.33 17.60 10.31
CA GLY A 333 -23.16 18.15 11.38
C GLY A 333 -22.46 18.19 12.74
N ASP A 334 -21.47 17.33 12.97
CA ASP A 334 -20.71 17.26 14.22
C ASP A 334 -19.57 18.29 14.26
N ARG A 335 -19.78 19.37 15.02
CA ARG A 335 -18.80 20.46 15.17
C ARG A 335 -17.44 19.99 15.73
N THR A 336 -17.40 18.87 16.43
CA THR A 336 -16.18 18.35 17.06
C THR A 336 -15.26 17.60 16.09
N ARG A 337 -15.80 17.15 14.94
CA ARG A 337 -15.08 16.31 13.96
C ARG A 337 -15.23 16.78 12.52
N ARG A 338 -15.95 17.88 12.28
CA ARG A 338 -16.30 18.40 10.95
C ARG A 338 -15.09 18.60 10.04
N ALA A 339 -13.97 19.13 10.53
CA ALA A 339 -12.79 19.33 9.68
C ALA A 339 -12.13 17.99 9.35
N THR A 340 -11.99 17.08 10.32
CA THR A 340 -11.46 15.73 10.07
C THR A 340 -12.27 15.02 8.99
N VAL A 341 -13.59 15.00 9.13
CA VAL A 341 -14.49 14.34 8.18
C VAL A 341 -14.45 15.00 6.80
N ALA A 342 -14.39 16.34 6.74
CA ALA A 342 -14.23 17.05 5.47
C ALA A 342 -12.90 16.71 4.77
N VAL A 343 -11.79 16.67 5.53
CA VAL A 343 -10.48 16.31 4.97
C VAL A 343 -10.46 14.86 4.49
N LEU A 344 -11.07 13.93 5.22
CA LEU A 344 -11.20 12.53 4.76
C LEU A 344 -12.02 12.44 3.48
N GLY A 345 -13.13 13.18 3.37
CA GLY A 345 -13.94 13.23 2.14
C GLY A 345 -13.17 13.81 0.95
N ILE A 346 -12.45 14.92 1.16
CA ILE A 346 -11.59 15.54 0.15
C ILE A 346 -10.46 14.58 -0.25
N ALA A 347 -9.84 13.90 0.71
CA ALA A 347 -8.78 12.93 0.45
C ALA A 347 -9.32 11.74 -0.36
N ALA A 348 -10.50 11.21 -0.05
CA ALA A 348 -11.12 10.12 -0.79
C ALA A 348 -11.40 10.49 -2.26
N VAL A 349 -12.06 11.63 -2.49
CA VAL A 349 -12.36 12.10 -3.85
C VAL A 349 -11.08 12.50 -4.59
N GLY A 350 -10.23 13.32 -3.97
CA GLY A 350 -9.01 13.84 -4.58
C GLY A 350 -8.04 12.74 -4.97
N SER A 351 -7.81 11.75 -4.10
CA SER A 351 -6.93 10.62 -4.42
C SER A 351 -7.50 9.68 -5.48
N THR A 352 -8.83 9.51 -5.54
CA THR A 352 -9.49 8.79 -6.64
C THR A 352 -9.25 9.50 -7.98
N LEU A 353 -9.32 10.83 -8.00
CA LEU A 353 -9.00 11.63 -9.20
C LEU A 353 -7.51 11.56 -9.58
N LEU A 354 -6.60 11.50 -8.60
CA LEU A 354 -5.19 11.25 -8.87
C LEU A 354 -4.96 9.85 -9.45
N ALA A 355 -5.72 8.85 -8.99
CA ALA A 355 -5.57 7.47 -9.44
C ALA A 355 -6.00 7.24 -10.90
N LEU A 356 -6.85 8.12 -11.45
CA LEU A 356 -7.16 8.15 -12.88
C LEU A 356 -5.93 8.41 -13.77
N GLY A 357 -4.88 9.01 -13.21
CA GLY A 357 -3.58 9.21 -13.87
C GLY A 357 -3.55 10.35 -14.88
N PRO A 358 -2.38 10.62 -15.51
CA PRO A 358 -2.20 11.73 -16.45
C PRO A 358 -3.00 11.58 -17.74
N ARG A 359 -3.21 10.32 -18.18
CA ARG A 359 -4.03 9.93 -19.34
C ARG A 359 -3.66 10.67 -20.60
N CYS A 360 -2.39 10.54 -20.98
CA CYS A 360 -1.86 11.09 -22.19
C CYS A 360 -1.52 9.98 -23.19
N THR A 361 -1.87 10.18 -24.44
CA THR A 361 -1.49 9.33 -25.57
C THR A 361 -0.53 10.10 -26.46
N ASP A 362 0.59 9.47 -26.80
CA ASP A 362 1.52 9.98 -27.79
C ASP A 362 1.19 9.32 -29.13
N ALA A 363 0.47 10.06 -29.98
CA ALA A 363 0.12 9.61 -31.32
C ALA A 363 0.79 10.56 -32.31
N ALA A 364 1.63 10.01 -33.19
CA ALA A 364 2.37 10.77 -34.21
C ALA A 364 3.26 11.92 -33.66
N GLY A 365 3.75 11.81 -32.41
CA GLY A 365 4.59 12.82 -31.77
C GLY A 365 3.82 13.96 -31.10
N GLU A 366 2.48 13.92 -31.10
CA GLU A 366 1.64 14.86 -30.36
C GLU A 366 1.06 14.22 -29.09
N LEU A 367 1.48 14.74 -27.94
CA LEU A 367 0.98 14.30 -26.64
C LEU A 367 -0.40 14.91 -26.36
N THR A 368 -1.45 14.11 -26.51
CA THR A 368 -2.83 14.50 -26.23
C THR A 368 -3.29 13.92 -24.89
N CYS A 369 -3.82 14.76 -23.99
CA CYS A 369 -4.20 14.32 -22.63
C CYS A 369 -5.69 14.51 -22.34
N SER A 370 -6.33 13.49 -21.76
CA SER A 370 -7.74 13.54 -21.35
C SER A 370 -8.00 14.53 -20.22
N ALA A 371 -9.19 15.15 -20.20
CA ALA A 371 -9.65 15.99 -19.09
C ALA A 371 -9.70 15.21 -17.76
N SER A 372 -10.00 13.91 -17.80
CA SER A 372 -10.05 13.04 -16.62
C SER A 372 -8.70 12.91 -15.87
N GLY A 373 -7.58 13.25 -16.53
CA GLY A 373 -6.26 13.27 -15.91
C GLY A 373 -5.77 14.63 -15.39
N LEU A 374 -6.62 15.67 -15.43
CA LEU A 374 -6.23 17.03 -15.05
C LEU A 374 -5.70 17.10 -13.61
N GLY A 375 -6.35 16.43 -12.66
CA GLY A 375 -5.93 16.43 -11.25
C GLY A 375 -4.50 15.92 -11.06
N PHE A 376 -4.15 14.82 -11.73
CA PHE A 376 -2.79 14.27 -11.68
C PHE A 376 -1.76 15.23 -12.31
N ARG A 377 -2.08 15.84 -13.46
CA ARG A 377 -1.18 16.79 -14.14
C ARG A 377 -0.93 18.06 -13.30
N VAL A 378 -1.96 18.58 -12.64
CA VAL A 378 -1.82 19.72 -11.72
C VAL A 378 -0.97 19.34 -10.51
N ALA A 379 -1.23 18.17 -9.91
CA ALA A 379 -0.42 17.69 -8.79
C ALA A 379 1.05 17.51 -9.19
N ARG A 380 1.32 16.97 -10.38
CA ARG A 380 2.67 16.84 -10.94
C ARG A 380 3.39 18.18 -11.12
N ALA A 381 2.68 19.22 -11.52
CA ALA A 381 3.26 20.54 -11.76
C ALA A 381 3.51 21.34 -10.48
N VAL A 382 2.68 21.15 -9.44
CA VAL A 382 2.66 22.03 -8.27
C VAL A 382 3.23 21.37 -7.01
N VAL A 383 3.06 20.06 -6.85
CA VAL A 383 3.40 19.37 -5.61
C VAL A 383 4.85 18.86 -5.67
N PRO A 384 5.74 19.31 -4.76
CA PRO A 384 7.13 18.88 -4.75
C PRO A 384 7.26 17.35 -4.67
N GLY A 385 8.14 16.79 -5.50
CA GLY A 385 8.42 15.35 -5.56
C GLY A 385 7.34 14.50 -6.24
N PHE A 386 6.17 15.05 -6.58
CA PHE A 386 5.07 14.28 -7.18
C PHE A 386 5.42 13.74 -8.57
N SER A 387 6.24 14.47 -9.34
CA SER A 387 6.72 14.07 -10.65
C SER A 387 7.60 12.81 -10.65
N GLN A 388 8.11 12.43 -9.48
CA GLN A 388 8.90 11.20 -9.29
C GLN A 388 8.02 9.95 -9.11
N THR A 389 6.71 10.13 -8.90
CA THR A 389 5.78 9.01 -8.73
C THR A 389 5.41 8.38 -10.08
N ARG A 390 5.46 7.04 -10.13
CA ARG A 390 4.88 6.19 -11.19
C ARG A 390 3.58 5.55 -10.68
N ALA A 391 2.86 4.76 -11.47
CA ALA A 391 1.71 4.00 -10.96
C ALA A 391 0.67 4.87 -10.21
N SER A 392 -0.02 5.77 -10.90
CA SER A 392 -1.03 6.64 -10.28
C SER A 392 -2.12 5.86 -9.54
N GLY A 393 -2.43 4.64 -10.00
CA GLY A 393 -3.34 3.70 -9.33
C GLY A 393 -3.09 3.56 -7.82
N ARG A 394 -1.83 3.66 -7.36
CA ARG A 394 -1.44 3.59 -5.93
C ARG A 394 -2.18 4.59 -5.03
N TRP A 395 -2.64 5.71 -5.58
CA TRP A 395 -3.38 6.72 -4.83
C TRP A 395 -4.72 6.21 -4.27
N VAL A 396 -5.27 5.10 -4.78
CA VAL A 396 -6.47 4.46 -4.19
C VAL A 396 -6.28 4.10 -2.72
N LEU A 397 -5.04 3.87 -2.26
CA LEU A 397 -4.77 3.62 -0.84
C LEU A 397 -5.29 4.74 0.06
N VAL A 398 -5.15 6.00 -0.36
CA VAL A 398 -5.65 7.17 0.40
C VAL A 398 -7.18 7.11 0.48
N ALA A 399 -7.84 6.79 -0.62
CA ALA A 399 -9.29 6.62 -0.66
C ALA A 399 -9.74 5.47 0.24
N THR A 400 -9.08 4.33 0.17
CA THR A 400 -9.35 3.15 1.00
C THR A 400 -9.26 3.47 2.50
N ILE A 401 -8.17 4.11 2.95
CA ILE A 401 -8.02 4.53 4.35
C ILE A 401 -9.12 5.53 4.74
N ALA A 402 -9.38 6.54 3.91
CA ALA A 402 -10.38 7.56 4.20
C ALA A 402 -11.80 6.97 4.29
N LEU A 403 -12.16 6.08 3.36
CA LEU A 403 -13.45 5.38 3.34
C LEU A 403 -13.62 4.47 4.56
N ALA A 404 -12.59 3.71 4.96
CA ALA A 404 -12.64 2.87 6.15
C ALA A 404 -12.86 3.69 7.44
N LEU A 405 -12.18 4.84 7.57
CA LEU A 405 -12.36 5.75 8.72
C LEU A 405 -13.74 6.42 8.72
N LEU A 406 -14.23 6.86 7.55
CA LEU A 406 -15.57 7.42 7.39
C LEU A 406 -16.65 6.38 7.69
N ALA A 407 -16.47 5.13 7.26
CA ALA A 407 -17.38 4.03 7.55
C ALA A 407 -17.45 3.76 9.06
N ALA A 408 -16.30 3.78 9.75
CA ALA A 408 -16.26 3.67 11.20
C ALA A 408 -17.05 4.80 11.88
N PHE A 409 -16.95 6.05 11.40
CA PHE A 409 -17.78 7.14 11.91
C PHE A 409 -19.28 6.94 11.63
N GLY A 410 -19.64 6.41 10.46
CA GLY A 410 -21.04 6.09 10.12
C GLY A 410 -21.64 5.04 11.05
N VAL A 411 -20.90 3.95 11.31
CA VAL A 411 -21.32 2.89 12.23
C VAL A 411 -21.37 3.39 13.68
N ASP A 412 -20.43 4.25 14.11
CA ASP A 412 -20.43 4.85 15.45
C ASP A 412 -21.68 5.74 15.63
N ALA A 413 -22.01 6.54 14.62
CA ALA A 413 -23.21 7.38 14.63
C ALA A 413 -24.48 6.52 14.69
N LEU A 414 -24.55 5.42 13.94
CA LEU A 414 -25.70 4.51 13.97
C LEU A 414 -25.86 3.90 15.37
N ALA A 415 -24.82 3.27 15.88
CA ALA A 415 -24.85 2.58 17.17
C ALA A 415 -25.16 3.53 18.35
N ARG A 416 -24.75 4.80 18.24
CA ARG A 416 -25.05 5.86 19.24
C ARG A 416 -26.40 6.56 19.03
N ARG A 417 -27.20 6.18 18.03
CA ARG A 417 -28.47 6.84 17.66
C ARG A 417 -28.30 8.32 17.29
N ALA A 418 -27.16 8.67 16.71
CA ALA A 418 -26.84 10.03 16.29
C ALA A 418 -27.16 10.29 14.81
N VAL A 419 -27.50 9.24 14.03
CA VAL A 419 -27.93 9.37 12.64
C VAL A 419 -29.29 10.08 12.57
N THR A 420 -29.37 11.13 11.75
CA THR A 420 -30.59 11.91 11.55
C THR A 420 -31.21 11.63 10.19
N ARG A 421 -32.50 11.95 9.99
CA ARG A 421 -33.15 11.89 8.67
C ARG A 421 -32.42 12.72 7.62
N ARG A 422 -31.87 13.89 8.02
CA ARG A 422 -31.06 14.75 7.14
C ARG A 422 -29.78 14.04 6.73
N SER A 423 -29.08 13.38 7.66
CA SER A 423 -27.87 12.61 7.35
C SER A 423 -28.16 11.49 6.35
N LEU A 424 -29.28 10.78 6.53
CA LEU A 424 -29.71 9.73 5.58
C LEU A 424 -30.08 10.31 4.21
N ALA A 425 -30.80 11.44 4.15
CA ALA A 425 -31.16 12.08 2.89
C ALA A 425 -29.93 12.57 2.12
N VAL A 426 -28.96 13.19 2.81
CA VAL A 426 -27.69 13.61 2.20
C VAL A 426 -26.88 12.39 1.72
N ALA A 427 -26.76 11.34 2.54
CA ALA A 427 -26.08 10.11 2.15
C ALA A 427 -26.76 9.44 0.93
N GLY A 428 -28.10 9.42 0.90
CA GLY A 428 -28.88 8.92 -0.23
C GLY A 428 -28.69 9.74 -1.50
N ALA A 429 -28.64 11.08 -1.40
CA ALA A 429 -28.35 11.95 -2.53
C ALA A 429 -26.92 11.75 -3.07
N LEU A 430 -25.93 11.61 -2.19
CA LEU A 430 -24.55 11.31 -2.57
C LEU A 430 -24.43 9.93 -3.23
N LEU A 431 -25.13 8.92 -2.69
CA LEU A 431 -25.19 7.59 -3.28
C LEU A 431 -25.84 7.63 -4.67
N GLY A 432 -26.96 8.35 -4.81
CA GLY A 432 -27.62 8.56 -6.10
C GLY A 432 -26.69 9.23 -7.12
N ALA A 433 -25.93 10.25 -6.70
CA ALA A 433 -24.93 10.88 -7.55
C ALA A 433 -23.80 9.92 -7.96
N LEU A 434 -23.31 9.09 -7.04
CA LEU A 434 -22.31 8.05 -7.35
C LEU A 434 -22.85 7.01 -8.32
N VAL A 435 -24.11 6.59 -8.18
CA VAL A 435 -24.77 5.67 -9.12
C VAL A 435 -24.92 6.33 -10.49
N VAL A 436 -25.35 7.59 -10.55
CA VAL A 436 -25.43 8.33 -11.83
C VAL A 436 -24.04 8.43 -12.47
N VAL A 437 -22.99 8.76 -11.72
CA VAL A 437 -21.62 8.78 -12.24
C VAL A 437 -21.22 7.39 -12.72
N ALA A 438 -21.52 6.32 -11.98
CA ALA A 438 -21.19 4.95 -12.38
C ALA A 438 -21.97 4.49 -13.63
N VAL A 439 -23.22 4.95 -13.82
CA VAL A 439 -24.05 4.64 -15.00
C VAL A 439 -23.65 5.49 -16.20
N VAL A 440 -23.33 6.77 -16.00
CA VAL A 440 -22.83 7.65 -17.07
C VAL A 440 -21.41 7.25 -17.48
N ALA A 441 -20.60 6.77 -16.53
CA ALA A 441 -19.24 6.32 -16.77
C ALA A 441 -19.12 4.83 -17.17
N GLY A 442 -20.13 3.98 -16.91
CA GLY A 442 -20.08 2.52 -17.15
C GLY A 442 -21.24 1.99 -18.00
N PRO A 443 -21.37 0.68 -18.27
CA PRO A 443 -20.37 -0.39 -18.38
C PRO A 443 -20.32 -1.01 -19.81
N THR A 444 -20.75 -0.31 -20.86
CA THR A 444 -21.07 -0.94 -22.17
C THR A 444 -19.90 -1.21 -23.13
N ALA A 445 -18.65 -0.88 -22.80
CA ALA A 445 -17.55 -1.01 -23.77
C ALA A 445 -16.45 -2.04 -23.43
N ASP A 446 -16.13 -2.28 -22.14
CA ASP A 446 -14.89 -3.00 -21.75
C ASP A 446 -15.11 -4.36 -21.01
N GLY A 447 -16.34 -4.89 -20.93
CA GLY A 447 -16.59 -6.31 -20.56
C GLY A 447 -16.35 -6.76 -19.11
N GLY A 448 -16.05 -5.87 -18.16
CA GLY A 448 -15.56 -6.27 -16.82
C GLY A 448 -16.58 -6.52 -15.69
N VAL A 449 -17.88 -6.32 -15.91
CA VAL A 449 -18.91 -6.46 -14.85
C VAL A 449 -20.08 -7.31 -15.35
N ASP A 450 -20.23 -8.52 -14.79
CA ASP A 450 -21.33 -9.41 -15.13
C ASP A 450 -22.62 -9.07 -14.35
N GLY A 451 -23.76 -9.60 -14.79
CA GLY A 451 -25.04 -9.38 -14.12
C GLY A 451 -25.07 -9.85 -12.66
N ARG A 452 -24.29 -10.89 -12.32
CA ARG A 452 -24.17 -11.41 -10.94
C ARG A 452 -23.51 -10.39 -10.03
N THR A 453 -22.48 -9.70 -10.51
CA THR A 453 -21.77 -8.64 -9.79
C THR A 453 -22.70 -7.45 -9.52
N VAL A 454 -23.51 -7.06 -10.49
CA VAL A 454 -24.52 -5.99 -10.29
C VAL A 454 -25.55 -6.40 -9.23
N VAL A 455 -26.05 -7.63 -9.27
CA VAL A 455 -26.99 -8.16 -8.25
C VAL A 455 -26.35 -8.21 -6.87
N TRP A 456 -25.08 -8.62 -6.78
CA TRP A 456 -24.31 -8.61 -5.55
C TRP A 456 -24.22 -7.20 -4.97
N TRP A 457 -23.83 -6.21 -5.78
CA TRP A 457 -23.77 -4.82 -5.33
C TRP A 457 -25.12 -4.27 -4.90
N ALA A 458 -26.17 -4.54 -5.67
CA ALA A 458 -27.52 -4.08 -5.35
C ALA A 458 -28.01 -4.68 -4.02
N THR A 459 -27.72 -5.96 -3.78
CA THR A 459 -28.09 -6.65 -2.55
C THR A 459 -27.32 -6.08 -1.35
N GLY A 460 -25.99 -5.89 -1.49
CA GLY A 460 -25.17 -5.22 -0.48
C GLY A 460 -25.68 -3.82 -0.14
N ALA A 461 -26.03 -3.01 -1.15
CA ALA A 461 -26.61 -1.69 -0.96
C ALA A 461 -27.95 -1.74 -0.20
N VAL A 462 -28.87 -2.61 -0.64
CA VAL A 462 -30.20 -2.74 -0.02
C VAL A 462 -30.09 -3.15 1.45
N VAL A 463 -29.25 -4.14 1.77
CA VAL A 463 -29.07 -4.59 3.15
C VAL A 463 -28.40 -3.50 3.99
N ALA A 464 -27.37 -2.82 3.48
CA ALA A 464 -26.70 -1.75 4.22
C ALA A 464 -27.63 -0.55 4.49
N ILE A 465 -28.35 -0.09 3.46
CA ILE A 465 -29.33 1.00 3.60
C ILE A 465 -30.45 0.58 4.56
N GLY A 466 -30.95 -0.65 4.44
CA GLY A 466 -31.96 -1.21 5.34
C GLY A 466 -31.49 -1.25 6.79
N ALA A 467 -30.24 -1.62 7.04
CA ALA A 467 -29.64 -1.63 8.38
C ALA A 467 -29.55 -0.22 8.99
N PHE A 468 -29.15 0.78 8.20
CA PHE A 468 -29.16 2.18 8.62
C PHE A 468 -30.58 2.70 8.87
N ALA A 469 -31.53 2.40 7.98
CA ALA A 469 -32.94 2.80 8.12
C ALA A 469 -33.56 2.17 9.37
N LEU A 470 -33.35 0.87 9.60
CA LEU A 470 -33.81 0.16 10.79
C LEU A 470 -33.20 0.75 12.07
N GLY A 471 -31.88 0.94 12.09
CA GLY A 471 -31.19 1.43 13.28
C GLY A 471 -31.48 2.91 13.60
N ALA A 472 -31.77 3.74 12.59
CA ALA A 472 -32.06 5.16 12.77
C ALA A 472 -33.55 5.49 12.97
N LEU A 473 -34.46 4.71 12.38
CA LEU A 473 -35.91 5.04 12.36
C LEU A 473 -36.74 4.16 13.29
N ALA A 474 -36.26 2.97 13.70
CA ALA A 474 -37.06 2.10 14.54
C ALA A 474 -37.08 2.56 16.01
N PRO A 475 -38.25 2.53 16.68
CA PRO A 475 -38.39 3.02 18.07
C PRO A 475 -37.71 2.10 19.11
N ARG A 476 -37.35 0.87 18.74
CA ARG A 476 -36.86 -0.16 19.68
C ARG A 476 -35.44 0.13 20.17
N ARG A 477 -35.19 -0.07 21.47
CA ARG A 477 -33.86 0.12 22.11
C ARG A 477 -32.72 -0.69 21.46
N LEU A 478 -33.05 -1.87 20.94
CA LEU A 478 -32.09 -2.80 20.32
C LEU A 478 -31.81 -2.53 18.83
N ALA A 479 -32.66 -1.76 18.13
CA ALA A 479 -32.55 -1.59 16.68
C ALA A 479 -31.19 -1.07 16.17
N PRO A 480 -30.49 -0.11 16.83
CA PRO A 480 -29.18 0.35 16.39
C PRO A 480 -28.07 -0.67 16.59
N VAL A 481 -28.19 -1.52 17.63
CA VAL A 481 -27.24 -2.60 17.88
C VAL A 481 -27.40 -3.69 16.83
N VAL A 482 -28.65 -4.05 16.51
CA VAL A 482 -28.96 -5.00 15.44
C VAL A 482 -28.50 -4.45 14.09
N GLY A 483 -28.81 -3.19 13.76
CA GLY A 483 -28.38 -2.55 12.52
C GLY A 483 -26.85 -2.50 12.38
N ALA A 484 -26.13 -2.14 13.44
CA ALA A 484 -24.67 -2.15 13.44
C ALA A 484 -24.09 -3.57 13.32
N GLY A 485 -24.73 -4.58 13.93
CA GLY A 485 -24.36 -5.99 13.80
C GLY A 485 -24.59 -6.53 12.38
N VAL A 486 -25.71 -6.19 11.75
CA VAL A 486 -26.00 -6.53 10.35
C VAL A 486 -24.97 -5.89 9.42
N LEU A 487 -24.64 -4.60 9.62
CA LEU A 487 -23.59 -3.95 8.84
C LEU A 487 -22.23 -4.64 9.00
N ALA A 488 -21.86 -5.01 10.23
CA ALA A 488 -20.62 -5.74 10.48
C ALA A 488 -20.60 -7.09 9.75
N ALA A 489 -21.71 -7.83 9.77
CA ALA A 489 -21.84 -9.10 9.06
C ALA A 489 -21.73 -8.93 7.54
N VAL A 490 -22.42 -7.94 6.95
CA VAL A 490 -22.35 -7.68 5.51
C VAL A 490 -20.95 -7.26 5.09
N VAL A 491 -20.28 -6.37 5.85
CA VAL A 491 -18.89 -5.98 5.55
C VAL A 491 -17.95 -7.18 5.60
N LEU A 492 -18.11 -8.07 6.59
CA LEU A 492 -17.33 -9.31 6.66
C LEU A 492 -17.60 -10.21 5.44
N ILE A 493 -18.86 -10.39 5.04
CA ILE A 493 -19.22 -11.21 3.87
C ILE A 493 -18.66 -10.61 2.59
N GLU A 494 -18.87 -9.30 2.38
CA GLU A 494 -18.37 -8.60 1.19
C GLU A 494 -16.87 -8.73 1.08
N LEU A 495 -16.10 -8.49 2.16
CA LEU A 495 -14.64 -8.49 2.10
C LEU A 495 -14.03 -9.90 2.07
N THR A 496 -14.69 -10.90 2.66
CA THR A 496 -14.16 -12.28 2.65
C THR A 496 -14.36 -12.99 1.31
N ALA A 497 -15.39 -12.66 0.54
CA ALA A 497 -15.68 -13.34 -0.73
C ALA A 497 -14.63 -13.07 -1.83
N PRO A 498 -14.18 -11.83 -2.09
CA PRO A 498 -13.05 -11.59 -2.98
C PRO A 498 -11.72 -12.00 -2.35
N ALA A 499 -11.63 -12.01 -1.01
CA ALA A 499 -10.44 -12.48 -0.34
C ALA A 499 -10.15 -13.96 -0.58
N SER A 500 -11.15 -14.78 -0.88
CA SER A 500 -10.91 -16.17 -1.27
C SER A 500 -10.23 -16.32 -2.63
N HIS A 501 -10.34 -15.31 -3.50
CA HIS A 501 -9.73 -15.23 -4.83
C HIS A 501 -8.58 -14.19 -4.85
N SER A 502 -7.98 -13.94 -3.70
CA SER A 502 -6.89 -12.96 -3.58
C SER A 502 -5.67 -13.35 -4.41
N MET A 503 -4.94 -12.36 -4.91
CA MET A 503 -3.63 -12.56 -5.54
C MET A 503 -2.71 -13.42 -4.66
N ALA A 504 -2.70 -13.19 -3.35
CA ALA A 504 -1.90 -13.95 -2.40
C ALA A 504 -2.19 -15.46 -2.42
N ARG A 505 -3.42 -15.88 -2.71
CA ARG A 505 -3.81 -17.30 -2.81
C ARG A 505 -3.52 -17.89 -4.18
N GLN A 506 -3.57 -17.06 -5.24
CA GLN A 506 -3.31 -17.48 -6.61
C GLN A 506 -1.83 -17.74 -6.87
N HIS A 507 -0.94 -17.10 -6.11
CA HIS A 507 0.51 -17.21 -6.23
C HIS A 507 1.16 -18.07 -5.14
N LEU A 508 0.39 -18.96 -4.49
CA LEU A 508 0.97 -19.91 -3.55
C LEU A 508 1.59 -21.09 -4.30
N THR A 509 2.76 -21.50 -3.83
CA THR A 509 3.52 -22.66 -4.30
C THR A 509 3.88 -23.55 -3.11
N ASP A 510 4.04 -24.84 -3.35
CA ASP A 510 4.43 -25.80 -2.30
C ASP A 510 5.95 -25.84 -2.09
N GLU A 511 6.71 -25.21 -2.98
CA GLU A 511 8.17 -25.07 -2.91
C GLU A 511 8.56 -23.61 -2.66
N PRO A 512 9.58 -23.36 -1.83
CA PRO A 512 10.07 -22.00 -1.61
C PRO A 512 10.82 -21.49 -2.84
N PHE A 513 10.79 -20.18 -3.08
CA PHE A 513 11.52 -19.58 -4.20
C PHE A 513 13.03 -19.83 -4.18
N THR A 514 13.59 -20.10 -2.99
CA THR A 514 14.99 -20.45 -2.77
C THR A 514 15.36 -21.86 -3.26
N ALA A 515 14.38 -22.72 -3.51
CA ALA A 515 14.59 -24.07 -4.04
C ALA A 515 14.68 -24.14 -5.57
N TYR A 516 14.32 -23.06 -6.29
CA TYR A 516 14.36 -23.02 -7.75
C TYR A 516 15.79 -22.81 -8.28
N THR A 517 16.66 -23.78 -8.00
CA THR A 517 18.05 -23.83 -8.43
C THR A 517 18.25 -24.93 -9.47
N SER A 518 19.32 -24.82 -10.27
CA SER A 518 19.75 -25.85 -11.21
C SER A 518 21.21 -26.25 -10.98
N PRO A 519 21.63 -27.47 -11.38
CA PRO A 519 23.04 -27.88 -11.29
C PRO A 519 24.00 -26.92 -12.01
N ILE A 520 23.53 -26.25 -13.07
CA ILE A 520 24.29 -25.23 -13.79
C ILE A 520 24.44 -23.99 -12.91
N SER A 521 23.36 -23.50 -12.31
CA SER A 521 23.40 -22.32 -11.45
C SER A 521 24.30 -22.51 -10.22
N GLU A 522 24.25 -23.69 -9.59
CA GLU A 522 25.09 -24.03 -8.43
C GLU A 522 26.58 -24.13 -8.83
N ARG A 523 26.86 -24.70 -10.00
CA ARG A 523 28.22 -24.75 -10.54
C ARG A 523 28.77 -23.35 -10.80
N LEU A 524 27.98 -22.46 -11.41
CA LEU A 524 28.39 -21.09 -11.70
C LEU A 524 28.66 -20.28 -10.41
N ALA A 525 27.86 -20.48 -9.37
CA ALA A 525 28.12 -19.89 -8.06
C ALA A 525 29.46 -20.38 -7.45
N ALA A 526 29.80 -21.66 -7.63
CA ALA A 526 31.03 -22.24 -7.10
C ALA A 526 32.30 -21.86 -7.90
N GLU A 527 32.21 -21.75 -9.23
CA GLU A 527 33.35 -21.41 -10.11
C GLU A 527 33.72 -19.91 -10.04
N GLY A 528 32.77 -19.05 -9.66
CA GLY A 528 32.97 -17.61 -9.54
C GLY A 528 33.13 -16.88 -10.88
N GLY A 529 33.37 -15.57 -10.80
CA GLY A 529 33.32 -14.66 -11.96
C GLY A 529 31.93 -14.10 -12.20
N LEU A 530 31.81 -13.15 -13.15
CA LEU A 530 30.50 -12.60 -13.51
C LEU A 530 29.80 -13.48 -14.55
N VAL A 531 28.51 -13.71 -14.35
CA VAL A 531 27.61 -14.42 -15.23
C VAL A 531 26.75 -13.41 -15.99
N ILE A 532 26.37 -13.78 -17.22
CA ILE A 532 25.26 -13.15 -17.93
C ILE A 532 24.30 -14.23 -18.43
N SER A 533 22.99 -14.01 -18.31
CA SER A 533 22.00 -14.98 -18.76
C SER A 533 21.20 -14.43 -19.94
N VAL A 534 21.27 -15.10 -21.08
CA VAL A 534 20.45 -14.85 -22.26
C VAL A 534 19.40 -15.94 -22.33
N ALA A 535 18.27 -15.67 -21.67
CA ALA A 535 17.14 -16.58 -21.57
C ALA A 535 15.83 -15.85 -21.85
N GLY A 536 14.83 -16.59 -22.31
CA GLY A 536 13.48 -16.07 -22.53
C GLY A 536 12.81 -15.57 -21.23
N THR A 537 11.67 -14.88 -21.35
CA THR A 537 10.87 -14.49 -20.18
C THR A 537 9.58 -15.29 -20.14
N ARG A 538 9.61 -16.41 -19.42
CA ARG A 538 8.40 -17.18 -19.09
C ARG A 538 7.83 -16.62 -17.78
N PHE A 539 6.97 -15.61 -17.90
CA PHE A 539 6.50 -14.77 -16.78
C PHE A 539 5.79 -15.54 -15.65
N ASP A 540 5.29 -16.75 -15.92
CA ASP A 540 4.53 -17.57 -14.96
C ASP A 540 5.19 -18.92 -14.66
N ASP A 541 6.46 -19.10 -15.06
CA ASP A 541 7.24 -20.34 -14.85
C ASP A 541 8.36 -20.08 -13.84
N TRP A 542 8.01 -20.13 -12.55
CA TRP A 542 8.93 -19.79 -11.44
C TRP A 542 10.21 -20.63 -11.44
N PRO A 543 10.14 -21.98 -11.61
CA PRO A 543 11.35 -22.80 -11.72
C PRO A 543 12.24 -22.34 -12.87
N TYR A 544 11.67 -22.05 -14.05
CA TYR A 544 12.43 -21.55 -15.18
C TYR A 544 13.16 -20.24 -14.87
N LEU A 545 12.51 -19.27 -14.22
CA LEU A 545 13.14 -17.99 -13.87
C LEU A 545 14.36 -18.19 -12.96
N GLY A 546 14.29 -19.12 -12.01
CA GLY A 546 15.42 -19.48 -11.15
C GLY A 546 16.52 -20.24 -11.89
N HIS A 547 16.16 -21.33 -12.59
CA HIS A 547 17.10 -22.20 -13.30
C HIS A 547 17.89 -21.47 -14.38
N ALA A 548 17.22 -20.56 -15.09
CA ALA A 548 17.81 -19.76 -16.15
C ALA A 548 18.61 -18.56 -15.63
N LEU A 549 18.74 -18.37 -14.31
CA LEU A 549 19.43 -17.21 -13.72
C LEU A 549 18.94 -15.88 -14.31
N ARG A 550 17.62 -15.76 -14.44
CA ARG A 550 16.97 -14.55 -14.92
C ARG A 550 17.45 -13.35 -14.06
N PRO A 551 17.53 -12.11 -14.58
CA PRO A 551 18.11 -11.00 -13.84
C PRO A 551 17.62 -10.91 -12.39
N ASN A 552 18.58 -10.80 -11.48
CA ASN A 552 18.50 -10.91 -10.02
C ASN A 552 18.31 -12.31 -9.43
N ALA A 553 17.65 -13.26 -10.11
CA ALA A 553 17.47 -14.62 -9.58
C ALA A 553 18.81 -15.32 -9.32
N ASN A 554 19.88 -14.91 -10.01
CA ASN A 554 21.26 -15.31 -9.75
C ASN A 554 21.72 -15.12 -8.29
N ALA A 555 21.21 -14.10 -7.59
CA ALA A 555 21.57 -13.86 -6.19
C ALA A 555 20.92 -14.88 -5.22
N ILE A 556 19.92 -15.66 -5.65
CA ILE A 556 19.37 -16.77 -4.83
C ILE A 556 20.43 -17.85 -4.60
N VAL A 557 21.30 -18.09 -5.58
CA VAL A 557 22.38 -19.07 -5.52
C VAL A 557 23.76 -18.46 -5.24
N GLY A 558 23.84 -17.13 -5.08
CA GLY A 558 25.12 -16.41 -4.93
C GLY A 558 25.98 -16.38 -6.20
N ALA A 559 25.37 -16.53 -7.38
CA ALA A 559 26.08 -16.37 -8.64
C ALA A 559 26.16 -14.88 -9.00
N ARG A 560 27.36 -14.33 -9.13
CA ARG A 560 27.53 -12.90 -9.40
C ARG A 560 27.19 -12.56 -10.84
N SER A 561 26.42 -11.50 -11.06
CA SER A 561 25.98 -11.07 -12.40
C SER A 561 26.34 -9.61 -12.65
N ILE A 562 26.75 -9.30 -13.88
CA ILE A 562 26.86 -7.91 -14.33
C ILE A 562 25.49 -7.31 -14.67
N ASP A 563 24.50 -8.17 -14.92
CA ASP A 563 23.13 -7.81 -15.20
C ASP A 563 22.33 -7.60 -13.90
N GLY A 564 21.19 -6.96 -14.02
CA GLY A 564 20.27 -6.73 -12.91
C GLY A 564 18.95 -6.13 -13.38
N TYR A 565 17.93 -6.32 -12.56
CA TYR A 565 16.61 -5.71 -12.75
C TYR A 565 16.31 -4.75 -11.60
N ASP A 566 16.30 -3.45 -11.87
CA ASP A 566 15.85 -2.44 -10.91
C ASP A 566 15.16 -1.30 -11.66
N GLY A 567 13.90 -1.05 -11.35
CA GLY A 567 13.17 0.13 -11.84
C GLY A 567 13.49 1.40 -11.05
N GLY A 568 14.69 1.46 -10.47
CA GLY A 568 15.06 2.28 -9.34
C GLY A 568 16.53 2.74 -9.38
N PRO A 569 17.11 3.06 -8.22
CA PRO A 569 18.33 3.87 -8.16
C PRO A 569 19.63 3.07 -8.40
N TRP A 570 19.62 1.73 -8.47
CA TRP A 570 20.84 0.96 -8.77
C TRP A 570 21.30 1.07 -10.23
N VAL A 571 20.41 1.42 -11.15
CA VAL A 571 20.79 1.72 -12.53
C VAL A 571 21.48 3.07 -12.58
N THR A 572 22.79 3.08 -12.36
CA THR A 572 23.61 4.31 -12.32
C THR A 572 24.17 4.69 -13.69
N LYS A 573 24.45 5.98 -13.88
CA LYS A 573 25.11 6.52 -15.09
C LYS A 573 26.41 5.80 -15.44
N ARG A 574 27.19 5.45 -14.41
CA ARG A 574 28.47 4.77 -14.57
C ARG A 574 28.28 3.33 -15.02
N TRP A 575 27.34 2.61 -14.39
CA TRP A 575 27.02 1.25 -14.78
C TRP A 575 26.49 1.21 -16.22
N VAL A 576 25.53 2.08 -16.56
CA VAL A 576 24.99 2.23 -17.92
C VAL A 576 26.09 2.51 -18.93
N ALA A 577 26.99 3.47 -18.68
CA ALA A 577 28.13 3.75 -19.55
C ALA A 577 29.04 2.52 -19.77
N GLY A 578 29.22 1.66 -18.76
CA GLY A 578 30.00 0.43 -18.88
C GLY A 578 29.32 -0.62 -19.76
N VAL A 579 28.04 -0.92 -19.48
CA VAL A 579 27.29 -2.00 -20.16
C VAL A 579 26.72 -1.58 -21.52
N SER A 580 26.62 -0.28 -21.82
CA SER A 580 26.11 0.19 -23.12
C SER A 580 26.96 -0.28 -24.30
N SER A 581 28.24 -0.57 -24.06
CA SER A 581 29.18 -1.05 -25.09
C SER A 581 28.89 -2.46 -25.61
N ILE A 582 28.09 -3.26 -24.89
CA ILE A 582 27.72 -4.63 -25.26
C ILE A 582 26.27 -4.76 -25.78
N ALA A 583 25.54 -3.65 -25.84
CA ALA A 583 24.17 -3.62 -26.36
C ALA A 583 24.15 -3.62 -27.90
N ALA A 584 23.17 -4.29 -28.49
CA ALA A 584 23.02 -4.44 -29.93
C ALA A 584 22.58 -3.12 -30.61
N ASP A 585 21.54 -2.47 -30.09
CA ASP A 585 20.82 -1.38 -30.74
C ASP A 585 20.62 -0.19 -29.78
N GLY A 586 21.73 0.29 -29.21
CA GLY A 586 21.69 1.27 -28.11
C GLY A 586 21.20 0.65 -26.80
N PHE A 587 21.31 1.39 -25.70
CA PHE A 587 21.00 0.88 -24.38
C PHE A 587 19.80 1.62 -23.76
N ASP A 588 18.73 0.88 -23.50
CA ASP A 588 17.60 1.31 -22.68
C ASP A 588 17.84 0.94 -21.22
N ALA A 589 18.04 1.96 -20.39
CA ALA A 589 18.27 1.82 -18.96
C ALA A 589 17.06 1.30 -18.15
N THR A 590 15.90 1.12 -18.79
CA THR A 590 14.71 0.52 -18.17
C THR A 590 14.62 -0.99 -18.34
N LEU A 591 15.48 -1.58 -19.18
CA LEU A 591 15.51 -3.00 -19.49
C LEU A 591 16.78 -3.66 -18.94
N PRO A 592 16.74 -4.96 -18.60
CA PRO A 592 17.95 -5.71 -18.27
C PRO A 592 18.96 -5.72 -19.42
N VAL A 593 20.24 -5.91 -19.10
CA VAL A 593 21.33 -6.01 -20.09
C VAL A 593 21.10 -7.21 -21.00
N SER A 594 20.73 -8.35 -20.42
CA SER A 594 20.47 -9.62 -21.13
C SER A 594 19.49 -9.51 -22.29
N TRP A 595 18.54 -8.59 -22.22
CA TRP A 595 17.50 -8.40 -23.23
C TRP A 595 17.97 -7.59 -24.44
N GLN A 596 19.16 -7.00 -24.34
CA GLN A 596 19.66 -6.01 -25.29
C GLN A 596 20.96 -6.49 -25.97
N LEU A 597 21.38 -7.73 -25.73
CA LEU A 597 22.60 -8.29 -26.33
C LEU A 597 22.36 -8.79 -27.74
N ALA A 598 23.35 -8.59 -28.62
CA ALA A 598 23.35 -9.17 -29.96
C ALA A 598 23.74 -10.66 -29.91
N LEU A 599 23.15 -11.46 -30.80
CA LEU A 599 23.61 -12.83 -31.08
C LEU A 599 24.28 -12.88 -32.46
N PRO A 600 25.48 -13.50 -32.58
CA PRO A 600 26.26 -14.15 -31.52
C PRO A 600 26.87 -13.15 -30.51
N LEU A 601 27.06 -13.59 -29.27
CA LEU A 601 27.62 -12.76 -28.21
C LEU A 601 29.06 -12.31 -28.51
N ASP A 602 29.36 -11.02 -28.31
CA ASP A 602 30.74 -10.50 -28.34
C ASP A 602 31.50 -10.92 -27.08
N THR A 603 32.15 -12.09 -27.17
CA THR A 603 32.93 -12.66 -26.08
C THR A 603 34.09 -11.78 -25.63
N GLN A 604 34.69 -10.97 -26.52
CA GLN A 604 35.78 -10.07 -26.13
C GLN A 604 35.26 -8.89 -25.32
N ALA A 605 34.13 -8.32 -25.71
CA ALA A 605 33.51 -7.22 -24.97
C ALA A 605 33.00 -7.67 -23.60
N LEU A 606 32.37 -8.85 -23.52
CA LEU A 606 31.95 -9.47 -22.27
C LEU A 606 33.15 -9.76 -21.34
N ALA A 607 34.23 -10.33 -21.87
CA ALA A 607 35.44 -10.59 -21.09
C ALA A 607 36.10 -9.30 -20.55
N ARG A 608 36.07 -8.19 -21.29
CA ARG A 608 36.55 -6.89 -20.80
C ARG A 608 35.77 -6.37 -19.59
N LEU A 609 34.50 -6.76 -19.48
CA LEU A 609 33.64 -6.44 -18.35
C LEU A 609 33.74 -7.48 -17.22
N GLY A 610 34.63 -8.47 -17.34
CA GLY A 610 34.82 -9.51 -16.33
C GLY A 610 33.79 -10.63 -16.35
N VAL A 611 32.98 -10.72 -17.41
CA VAL A 611 32.02 -11.82 -17.62
C VAL A 611 32.79 -13.07 -18.03
N GLY A 612 32.78 -14.08 -17.16
CA GLY A 612 33.42 -15.37 -17.38
C GLY A 612 32.47 -16.41 -17.97
N TRP A 613 31.16 -16.25 -17.75
CA TRP A 613 30.17 -17.25 -18.10
C TRP A 613 28.93 -16.62 -18.75
N ALA A 614 28.41 -17.28 -19.78
CA ALA A 614 27.14 -16.96 -20.39
C ALA A 614 26.23 -18.18 -20.33
N VAL A 615 25.05 -18.04 -19.71
CA VAL A 615 23.97 -19.02 -19.80
C VAL A 615 23.13 -18.63 -21.01
N VAL A 616 22.92 -19.57 -21.93
CA VAL A 616 22.19 -19.34 -23.18
C VAL A 616 21.10 -20.37 -23.30
N ASP A 617 19.85 -19.91 -23.33
CA ASP A 617 18.65 -20.71 -23.52
C ASP A 617 17.75 -20.00 -24.55
N LEU A 618 17.87 -20.41 -25.81
CA LEU A 618 17.26 -19.78 -26.99
C LEU A 618 15.98 -20.47 -27.44
#